data_AF-A0A401GA02-F1
#
_entry.id   AF-A0A401GA02-F1
#
_cell.length_a   1.000
_cell.length_b   1.000
_cell.length_c   1.000
_cell.angle_alpha   90.00
_cell.angle_beta   90.00
_cell.angle_gamma   90.00
#
_symmetry.space_group_name_H-M   'P 1'
#
loop_
_entity.id
_entity.type
_entity.pdbx_description
1 polymer ?
#
loop_
_entity_poly.entity_id
_entity_poly.type
_entity_poly.pdbx_seq_one_letter_code
_entity_poly.pdbx_strand_id
1 'polypeptide(L)'
;MHSLYAIASAPESTSKAYMLGALSWFAVPWAFASCLGLAARALLSDPKFPTYPNPLSAAQTGAGLTAPAAAAVVRGKGGAVLILLVIFMVVTSALSAELIGVSSLFAYDLYRTYYRPNATGADIVCVSHYFICVWAVWCGAWATILNAATINLGWLFYVLGLVLSPIVFPIGLTVTWSKLTRAGILCGTITGTILSMLASMITCWKISGTINVTNLAEPYSAVTGGLTGLIFSGLVTISVSFANPANYEFAGTRAIAVYDDVEAEATIADSKSSSSDENKEIDGGDSVEVRPVRAGVAERPKAAVGREELMRVFKRAAWYCLALTVIVGIIVPLPMFFTEYTFSKNFYKFWVACTIIWAATSGIFCIIMPVLESRVELGIILDGAFRMLLRRPQEQSLE
;
A
#
# COMPACT_ATOMS: atom_id res chain seq x y z
N MET A 1 1.98 3.03 -10.36
CA MET A 1 2.41 1.69 -10.80
C MET A 1 1.59 0.54 -10.19
N HIS A 2 1.43 0.44 -8.86
CA HIS A 2 0.74 -0.71 -8.22
C HIS A 2 -0.77 -0.87 -8.51
N SER A 3 -1.51 0.21 -8.78
CA SER A 3 -2.94 0.12 -9.12
C SER A 3 -3.21 -0.28 -10.57
N LEU A 4 -2.23 -0.09 -11.46
CA LEU A 4 -2.39 -0.29 -12.91
C LEU A 4 -2.24 -1.77 -13.29
N TYR A 5 -1.30 -2.49 -12.68
CA TYR A 5 -1.16 -3.95 -12.87
C TYR A 5 -2.40 -4.74 -12.44
N ALA A 6 -3.10 -4.26 -11.42
CA ALA A 6 -4.34 -4.89 -10.95
C ALA A 6 -5.52 -4.72 -11.92
N ILE A 7 -5.45 -3.74 -12.82
CA ILE A 7 -6.50 -3.47 -13.82
C ILE A 7 -6.26 -4.32 -15.08
N ALA A 8 -5.00 -4.61 -15.41
CA ALA A 8 -4.60 -5.47 -16.53
C ALA A 8 -4.73 -6.98 -16.24
N SER A 9 -4.81 -7.39 -14.97
CA SER A 9 -4.91 -8.80 -14.59
C SER A 9 -6.36 -9.33 -14.61
N ALA A 10 -6.53 -10.62 -14.91
CA ALA A 10 -7.85 -11.24 -14.99
C ALA A 10 -8.65 -11.05 -13.68
N PRO A 11 -9.96 -10.72 -13.72
CA PRO A 11 -10.74 -10.40 -12.52
C PRO A 11 -10.72 -11.50 -11.44
N GLU A 12 -10.69 -12.77 -11.86
CA GLU A 12 -10.69 -13.91 -10.95
C GLU A 12 -9.36 -14.06 -10.19
N SER A 13 -8.21 -13.95 -10.88
CA SER A 13 -6.89 -14.04 -10.22
C SER A 13 -6.64 -12.83 -9.34
N THR A 14 -7.01 -11.65 -9.82
CA THR A 14 -6.88 -10.37 -9.11
C THR A 14 -7.64 -10.38 -7.79
N SER A 15 -8.91 -10.80 -7.81
CA SER A 15 -9.74 -10.86 -6.59
C SER A 15 -9.18 -11.82 -5.54
N LYS A 16 -8.68 -12.99 -5.96
CA LYS A 16 -8.04 -13.97 -5.07
C LYS A 16 -6.78 -13.39 -4.45
N ALA A 17 -5.91 -12.80 -5.26
CA ALA A 17 -4.68 -12.16 -4.80
C ALA A 17 -4.96 -11.03 -3.79
N TYR A 18 -5.94 -10.16 -4.07
CA TYR A 18 -6.34 -9.09 -3.14
C TYR A 18 -6.85 -9.63 -1.80
N MET A 19 -7.72 -10.63 -1.82
CA MET A 19 -8.26 -11.22 -0.60
C MET A 19 -7.16 -11.87 0.25
N LEU A 20 -6.26 -12.60 -0.39
CA LEU A 20 -5.17 -13.29 0.29
C LEU A 20 -4.10 -12.32 0.79
N GLY A 21 -3.84 -11.25 0.04
CA GLY A 21 -3.04 -10.12 0.47
C GLY A 21 -3.64 -9.45 1.71
N ALA A 22 -4.94 -9.17 1.72
CA ALA A 22 -5.63 -8.56 2.87
C ALA A 22 -5.57 -9.44 4.13
N LEU A 23 -5.83 -10.75 3.99
CA LEU A 23 -5.69 -11.74 5.07
C LEU A 23 -4.25 -11.81 5.61
N SER A 24 -3.27 -11.70 4.73
CA SER A 24 -1.85 -11.77 5.08
C SER A 24 -1.34 -10.50 5.72
N TRP A 25 -1.84 -9.35 5.27
CA TRP A 25 -1.48 -8.06 5.83
C TRP A 25 -1.93 -7.93 7.29
N PHE A 26 -3.17 -8.32 7.62
CA PHE A 26 -3.68 -8.23 9.00
C PHE A 26 -2.87 -9.08 9.99
N ALA A 27 -2.38 -10.24 9.56
CA ALA A 27 -1.66 -11.18 10.41
C ALA A 27 -0.40 -10.57 11.06
N VAL A 28 0.30 -9.69 10.36
CA VAL A 28 1.58 -9.13 10.82
C VAL A 28 1.38 -8.11 11.94
N PRO A 29 0.62 -7.00 11.79
CA PRO A 29 0.34 -6.09 12.90
C PRO A 29 -0.31 -6.80 14.08
N TRP A 30 -1.22 -7.74 13.80
CA TRP A 30 -1.88 -8.53 14.84
C TRP A 30 -0.91 -9.36 15.66
N ALA A 31 0.05 -10.04 15.03
CA ALA A 31 1.07 -10.82 15.73
C ALA A 31 2.01 -9.92 16.55
N PHE A 32 2.48 -8.79 16.00
CA PHE A 32 3.36 -7.87 16.74
C PHE A 32 2.64 -7.22 17.93
N ALA A 33 1.42 -6.72 17.73
CA ALA A 33 0.64 -6.09 18.79
C ALA A 33 0.21 -7.11 19.86
N SER A 34 -0.37 -8.25 19.45
CA SER A 34 -0.90 -9.24 20.38
C SER A 34 0.18 -10.04 21.10
N CYS A 35 1.30 -10.38 20.45
CA CYS A 35 2.32 -11.20 21.09
C CYS A 35 3.34 -10.33 21.82
N LEU A 36 4.01 -9.41 21.12
CA LEU A 36 5.09 -8.62 21.71
C LEU A 36 4.54 -7.47 22.57
N GLY A 37 3.42 -6.87 22.20
CA GLY A 37 2.75 -5.86 23.02
C GLY A 37 2.26 -6.40 24.36
N LEU A 38 1.54 -7.54 24.35
CA LEU A 38 1.10 -8.18 25.60
C LEU A 38 2.27 -8.77 26.40
N ALA A 39 3.29 -9.33 25.73
CA ALA A 39 4.50 -9.78 26.41
C ALA A 39 5.23 -8.62 27.13
N ALA A 40 5.33 -7.44 26.51
CA ALA A 40 5.91 -6.27 27.17
C ALA A 40 5.18 -5.92 28.48
N ARG A 41 3.84 -6.01 28.47
CA ARG A 41 3.01 -5.75 29.66
C ARG A 41 3.20 -6.81 30.74
N ALA A 42 3.32 -8.08 30.35
CA ALA A 42 3.54 -9.18 31.28
C ALA A 42 4.95 -9.18 31.89
N LEU A 43 5.95 -8.63 31.20
CA LEU A 43 7.36 -8.64 31.60
C LEU A 43 7.79 -7.40 32.40
N LEU A 44 6.87 -6.49 32.74
CA LEU A 44 7.20 -5.28 33.49
C LEU A 44 7.87 -5.56 34.85
N SER A 45 7.51 -6.67 35.49
CA SER A 45 8.04 -7.08 36.79
C SER A 45 9.33 -7.90 36.69
N ASP A 46 9.85 -8.15 35.48
CA ASP A 46 11.06 -8.93 35.26
C ASP A 46 12.32 -8.03 35.45
N PRO A 47 13.31 -8.43 36.27
CA PRO A 47 14.55 -7.67 36.46
C PRO A 47 15.35 -7.42 35.18
N LYS A 48 15.14 -8.22 34.13
CA LYS A 48 15.79 -8.05 32.83
C LYS A 48 15.09 -7.01 31.96
N PHE A 49 13.93 -6.49 32.37
CA PHE A 49 13.19 -5.49 31.61
C PHE A 49 13.97 -4.16 31.54
N PRO A 50 14.10 -3.51 30.36
CA PRO A 50 15.00 -2.36 30.18
C PRO A 50 14.79 -1.19 31.13
N THR A 51 13.57 -1.00 31.66
CA THR A 51 13.23 0.09 32.58
C THR A 51 12.89 -0.37 33.99
N TYR A 52 13.15 -1.64 34.34
CA TYR A 52 12.82 -2.21 35.65
C TYR A 52 13.36 -1.35 36.80
N PRO A 53 12.57 -1.09 37.87
CA PRO A 53 11.23 -1.61 38.16
C PRO A 53 10.08 -0.81 37.53
N ASN A 54 10.39 0.24 36.77
CA ASN A 54 9.38 1.13 36.23
C ASN A 54 8.86 0.65 34.87
N PRO A 55 7.57 0.86 34.56
CA PRO A 55 7.07 0.65 33.21
C PRO A 55 7.72 1.64 32.23
N LEU A 56 7.68 1.30 30.94
CA LEU A 56 8.03 2.24 29.87
C LEU A 56 7.21 3.52 30.04
N SER A 57 7.88 4.66 29.96
CA SER A 57 7.19 5.96 29.99
C SER A 57 6.20 6.06 28.82
N ALA A 58 5.19 6.94 28.96
CA ALA A 58 4.23 7.20 27.89
C ALA A 58 4.93 7.62 26.58
N ALA A 59 6.03 8.39 26.68
CA ALA A 59 6.83 8.80 25.54
C ALA A 59 7.52 7.60 24.85
N GLN A 60 8.11 6.68 25.60
CA GLN A 60 8.75 5.49 25.05
C GLN A 60 7.74 4.51 24.42
N THR A 61 6.57 4.39 25.04
CA THR A 61 5.47 3.59 24.49
C THR A 61 4.94 4.22 23.20
N GLY A 62 4.74 5.54 23.18
CA GLY A 62 4.32 6.29 22.00
C GLY A 62 5.38 6.35 20.87
N ALA A 63 6.66 6.14 21.21
CA ALA A 63 7.75 5.96 20.25
C ALA A 63 7.82 4.53 19.67
N GLY A 64 6.96 3.60 20.12
CA GLY A 64 6.93 2.23 19.61
C GLY A 64 7.97 1.28 20.22
N LEU A 65 8.59 1.64 21.36
CA LEU A 65 9.65 0.84 21.99
C LEU A 65 9.14 -0.43 22.71
N THR A 66 7.82 -0.63 22.78
CA THR A 66 7.17 -1.76 23.46
C THR A 66 7.61 -3.11 22.91
N ALA A 67 7.59 -3.29 21.59
CA ALA A 67 7.97 -4.56 20.95
C ALA A 67 9.48 -4.86 21.05
N PRO A 68 10.39 -3.90 20.78
CA PRO A 68 11.82 -4.07 21.05
C PRO A 68 12.13 -4.43 22.50
N ALA A 69 11.47 -3.79 23.47
CA ALA A 69 11.69 -4.06 24.89
C ALA A 69 11.29 -5.50 25.28
N ALA A 70 10.14 -5.98 24.80
CA ALA A 70 9.73 -7.37 25.01
C ALA A 70 10.71 -8.36 24.36
N ALA A 71 11.13 -8.11 23.12
CA ALA A 71 12.04 -8.99 22.40
C ALA A 71 13.42 -9.09 23.09
N ALA A 72 13.91 -7.98 23.64
CA ALA A 72 15.16 -7.93 24.39
C ALA A 72 15.13 -8.82 25.65
N VAL A 73 13.99 -8.88 26.35
CA VAL A 73 13.83 -9.73 27.54
C VAL A 73 13.68 -11.20 27.17
N VAL A 74 12.85 -11.51 26.17
CA VAL A 74 12.52 -12.89 25.79
C VAL A 74 13.69 -13.62 25.12
N ARG A 75 14.44 -12.95 24.24
CA ARG A 75 15.51 -13.54 23.43
C ARG A 75 16.89 -12.93 23.68
N GLY A 76 17.02 -12.05 24.67
CA GLY A 76 18.27 -11.36 24.96
C GLY A 76 18.68 -10.43 23.81
N LYS A 77 19.99 -10.21 23.66
CA LYS A 77 20.57 -9.35 22.62
C LYS A 77 20.16 -9.76 21.20
N GLY A 78 20.03 -11.05 20.93
CA GLY A 78 19.61 -11.55 19.60
C GLY A 78 18.20 -11.12 19.22
N GLY A 79 17.27 -11.07 20.18
CA GLY A 79 15.90 -10.58 19.95
C GLY A 79 15.86 -9.10 19.58
N ALA A 80 16.64 -8.28 20.29
CA ALA A 80 16.73 -6.85 19.99
C ALA A 80 17.31 -6.58 18.59
N VAL A 81 18.37 -7.30 18.20
CA VAL A 81 18.98 -7.19 16.86
C VAL A 81 18.00 -7.62 15.77
N LEU A 82 17.24 -8.70 15.98
CA LEU A 82 16.23 -9.15 15.02
C LEU A 82 15.12 -8.10 14.81
N ILE A 83 14.61 -7.49 15.88
CA ILE A 83 13.61 -6.42 15.75
C ILE A 83 14.18 -5.21 15.01
N LEU A 84 15.43 -4.82 15.30
CA LEU A 84 16.09 -3.72 14.59
C LEU A 84 16.22 -4.02 13.10
N LEU A 85 16.65 -5.23 12.72
CA LEU A 85 16.75 -5.66 11.32
C LEU A 85 15.40 -5.68 10.63
N VAL A 86 14.35 -6.19 11.28
CA VAL A 86 12.99 -6.21 10.74
C VAL A 86 12.49 -4.79 10.50
N ILE A 87 12.65 -3.88 11.48
CA ILE A 87 12.25 -2.48 11.33
C ILE A 87 13.01 -1.82 10.18
N PHE A 88 14.33 -2.02 10.10
CA PHE A 88 15.15 -1.46 9.03
C PHE A 88 14.68 -1.93 7.64
N MET A 89 14.41 -3.22 7.47
CA MET A 89 13.94 -3.77 6.20
C MET A 89 12.53 -3.31 5.84
N VAL A 90 11.62 -3.27 6.81
CA VAL A 90 10.25 -2.80 6.61
C VAL A 90 10.23 -1.32 6.22
N VAL A 91 10.98 -0.48 6.93
CA VAL A 91 11.06 0.96 6.64
C VAL A 91 11.71 1.21 5.28
N THR A 92 12.82 0.55 4.96
CA THR A 92 13.51 0.74 3.67
C THR A 92 12.64 0.31 2.49
N SER A 93 11.92 -0.81 2.63
CA SER A 93 10.99 -1.29 1.61
C SER A 93 9.79 -0.36 1.42
N ALA A 94 9.16 0.08 2.52
CA ALA A 94 8.04 1.02 2.48
C ALA A 94 8.43 2.37 1.88
N LEU A 95 9.57 2.93 2.31
CA LEU A 95 10.10 4.20 1.77
C LEU A 95 10.37 4.10 0.27
N SER A 96 10.94 2.98 -0.20
CA SER A 96 11.20 2.78 -1.63
C SER A 96 9.90 2.72 -2.44
N ALA A 97 8.89 2.00 -1.93
CA ALA A 97 7.59 1.91 -2.59
C ALA A 97 6.85 3.26 -2.64
N GLU A 98 6.89 4.03 -1.55
CA GLU A 98 6.29 5.37 -1.49
C GLU A 98 7.02 6.36 -2.39
N LEU A 99 8.36 6.36 -2.41
CA LEU A 99 9.17 7.22 -3.28
C LEU A 99 8.82 7.03 -4.76
N ILE A 100 8.75 5.77 -5.20
CA ILE A 100 8.36 5.42 -6.58
C ILE A 100 6.90 5.80 -6.84
N GLY A 101 6.02 5.62 -5.85
CA GLY A 101 4.61 5.99 -5.93
C GLY A 101 4.41 7.49 -6.16
N VAL A 102 5.01 8.33 -5.32
CA VAL A 102 4.89 9.79 -5.42
C VAL A 102 5.61 10.32 -6.66
N SER A 103 6.75 9.75 -7.04
CA SER A 103 7.45 10.19 -8.25
C SER A 103 6.66 9.87 -9.52
N SER A 104 5.98 8.74 -9.57
CA SER A 104 5.08 8.39 -10.68
C SER A 104 3.89 9.34 -10.73
N LEU A 105 3.27 9.64 -9.59
CA LEU A 105 2.18 10.62 -9.50
C LEU A 105 2.64 11.97 -10.04
N PHE A 106 3.80 12.46 -9.60
CA PHE A 106 4.35 13.72 -10.10
C PHE A 106 4.62 13.67 -11.62
N ALA A 107 5.23 12.60 -12.12
CA ALA A 107 5.63 12.50 -13.52
C ALA A 107 4.42 12.39 -14.48
N TYR A 108 3.39 11.60 -14.14
CA TYR A 108 2.23 11.40 -15.01
C TYR A 108 1.13 12.44 -14.76
N ASP A 109 0.77 12.68 -13.50
CA ASP A 109 -0.39 13.51 -13.16
C ASP A 109 -0.06 14.99 -13.17
N LEU A 110 1.21 15.37 -12.92
CA LEU A 110 1.63 16.76 -12.91
C LEU A 110 2.44 17.11 -14.15
N TYR A 111 3.60 16.47 -14.35
CA TYR A 111 4.55 16.82 -15.39
C TYR A 111 3.98 16.58 -16.79
N ARG A 112 3.50 15.37 -17.09
CA ARG A 112 2.88 15.10 -18.40
C ARG A 112 1.58 15.87 -18.59
N THR A 113 0.69 15.89 -17.59
CA THR A 113 -0.64 16.50 -17.77
C THR A 113 -0.59 18.03 -17.91
N TYR A 114 0.26 18.73 -17.15
CA TYR A 114 0.24 20.20 -17.08
C TYR A 114 1.47 20.89 -17.68
N TYR A 115 2.66 20.29 -17.57
CA TYR A 115 3.90 20.96 -18.00
C TYR A 115 4.31 20.58 -19.43
N ARG A 116 4.31 19.28 -19.76
CA ARG A 116 4.74 18.78 -21.07
C ARG A 116 3.84 17.62 -21.55
N PRO A 117 2.69 17.92 -22.17
CA PRO A 117 1.72 16.91 -22.66
C PRO A 117 2.31 15.86 -23.60
N ASN A 118 3.33 16.24 -24.39
CA ASN A 118 4.00 15.37 -25.36
C ASN A 118 5.35 14.82 -24.85
N ALA A 119 5.50 14.63 -23.54
CA ALA A 119 6.74 14.09 -22.97
C ALA A 119 6.96 12.62 -23.39
N THR A 120 8.15 12.30 -23.88
CA THR A 120 8.57 10.94 -24.26
C THR A 120 8.82 10.08 -23.00
N GLY A 121 8.75 8.75 -23.12
CA GLY A 121 8.98 7.84 -21.98
C GLY A 121 10.33 8.06 -21.27
N ALA A 122 11.40 8.35 -22.02
CA ALA A 122 12.71 8.66 -21.46
C ALA A 122 12.71 9.94 -20.58
N ASP A 123 11.96 10.97 -20.99
CA ASP A 123 11.82 12.21 -20.22
C ASP A 123 11.06 11.96 -18.90
N ILE A 124 9.99 11.17 -18.96
CA ILE A 124 9.17 10.82 -17.78
C ILE A 124 10.01 10.07 -16.75
N VAL A 125 10.80 9.09 -17.20
CA VAL A 125 11.70 8.34 -16.31
C VAL A 125 12.77 9.25 -15.71
N CYS A 126 13.36 10.13 -16.51
CA CYS A 126 14.39 11.07 -16.05
C CYS A 126 13.85 12.00 -14.96
N VAL A 127 12.70 12.64 -15.21
CA VAL A 127 12.05 13.54 -14.25
C VAL A 127 11.62 12.80 -12.97
N SER A 128 11.13 11.56 -13.10
CA SER A 128 10.80 10.71 -11.94
C SER A 128 12.02 10.49 -11.05
N HIS A 129 13.19 10.15 -11.60
CA HIS A 129 14.41 9.96 -10.82
C HIS A 129 14.88 11.24 -10.11
N TYR A 130 14.83 12.40 -10.77
CA TYR A 130 15.13 13.67 -10.13
C TYR A 130 14.17 13.95 -8.97
N PHE A 131 12.88 13.70 -9.17
CA PHE A 131 11.87 13.93 -8.15
C PHE A 131 12.03 12.98 -6.95
N ILE A 132 12.44 11.72 -7.16
CA ILE A 132 12.77 10.79 -6.07
C ILE A 132 13.82 11.39 -5.13
N CYS A 133 14.90 11.96 -5.67
CA CYS A 133 15.96 12.58 -4.86
C CYS A 133 15.43 13.76 -4.04
N VAL A 134 14.65 14.64 -4.66
CA VAL A 134 14.05 15.81 -3.98
C VAL A 134 13.07 15.37 -2.89
N TRP A 135 12.20 14.40 -3.20
CA TRP A 135 11.22 13.88 -2.26
C TRP A 135 11.89 13.15 -1.08
N ALA A 136 12.97 12.42 -1.31
CA ALA A 136 13.73 11.76 -0.24
C ALA A 136 14.32 12.79 0.75
N VAL A 137 14.90 13.88 0.25
CA VAL A 137 15.41 14.97 1.09
C VAL A 137 14.27 15.65 1.85
N TRP A 138 13.13 15.89 1.20
CA TRP A 138 11.93 16.45 1.83
C TRP A 138 11.41 15.55 2.96
N CYS A 139 11.28 14.24 2.72
CA CYS A 139 10.87 13.28 3.74
C CYS A 139 11.82 13.25 4.94
N GLY A 140 13.13 13.29 4.69
CA GLY A 140 14.15 13.39 5.75
C GLY A 140 14.00 14.68 6.57
N ALA A 141 13.87 15.82 5.89
CA ALA A 141 13.64 17.12 6.54
C ALA A 141 12.36 17.10 7.38
N TRP A 142 11.25 16.63 6.82
CA TRP A 142 9.97 16.54 7.53
C TRP A 142 10.03 15.63 8.74
N ALA A 143 10.69 14.46 8.64
CA ALA A 143 10.90 13.56 9.78
C ALA A 143 11.72 14.23 10.89
N THR A 144 12.76 15.00 10.56
CA THR A 144 13.54 15.74 11.56
C THR A 144 12.72 16.85 12.23
N ILE A 145 11.85 17.55 11.50
CA ILE A 145 10.96 18.58 12.03
C ILE A 145 9.95 17.96 13.02
N LEU A 146 9.32 16.85 12.65
CA LEU A 146 8.37 16.15 13.53
C LEU A 146 9.05 15.65 14.82
N ASN A 147 10.28 15.14 14.70
CA ASN A 147 11.06 14.70 15.85
C ASN A 147 11.45 15.89 16.76
N ALA A 148 11.85 17.03 16.18
CA ALA A 148 12.14 18.26 16.92
C ALA A 148 10.90 18.84 17.61
N ALA A 149 9.72 18.69 16.99
CA ALA A 149 8.44 19.06 17.58
C ALA A 149 7.95 18.07 18.66
N THR A 150 8.73 17.04 19.00
CA THR A 150 8.39 15.99 19.98
C THR A 150 7.11 15.23 19.67
N ILE A 151 6.76 15.13 18.38
CA ILE A 151 5.57 14.40 17.90
C ILE A 151 5.89 12.90 17.91
N ASN A 152 5.05 12.12 18.60
CA ASN A 152 5.18 10.67 18.66
C ASN A 152 4.42 9.95 17.53
N LEU A 153 4.70 8.66 17.36
CA LEU A 153 4.14 7.86 16.27
C LEU A 153 2.61 7.69 16.39
N GLY A 154 2.10 7.59 17.62
CA GLY A 154 0.66 7.51 17.89
C GLY A 154 -0.09 8.76 17.42
N TRP A 155 0.46 9.95 17.70
CA TRP A 155 -0.10 11.21 17.21
C TRP A 155 -0.13 11.26 15.69
N LEU A 156 0.98 10.87 15.05
CA LEU A 156 1.07 10.86 13.59
C LEU A 156 0.00 9.96 12.97
N PHE A 157 -0.20 8.76 13.52
CA PHE A 157 -1.23 7.84 13.04
C PHE A 157 -2.65 8.36 13.24
N TYR A 158 -2.95 8.96 14.39
CA TYR A 158 -4.28 9.50 14.64
C TYR A 158 -4.59 10.70 13.75
N VAL A 159 -3.67 11.66 13.62
CA VAL A 159 -3.88 12.84 12.77
C VAL A 159 -3.94 12.48 11.30
N LEU A 160 -3.09 11.55 10.85
CA LEU A 160 -3.17 11.01 9.49
C LEU A 160 -4.55 10.37 9.25
N GLY A 161 -5.03 9.57 10.19
CA GLY A 161 -6.35 8.96 10.15
C GLY A 161 -7.47 10.02 10.06
N LEU A 162 -7.40 11.08 10.86
CA LEU A 162 -8.38 12.18 10.85
C LEU A 162 -8.44 12.90 9.50
N VAL A 163 -7.28 13.14 8.88
CA VAL A 163 -7.18 13.88 7.61
C VAL A 163 -7.64 13.03 6.43
N LEU A 164 -7.33 11.72 6.43
CA LEU A 164 -7.63 10.81 5.32
C LEU A 164 -9.02 10.16 5.39
N SER A 165 -9.58 9.95 6.58
CA SER A 165 -10.91 9.33 6.75
C SER A 165 -12.03 9.95 5.89
N PRO A 166 -12.12 11.29 5.73
CA PRO A 166 -13.15 11.93 4.92
C PRO A 166 -13.09 11.58 3.44
N ILE A 167 -11.96 11.07 2.93
CA ILE A 167 -11.77 10.80 1.49
C ILE A 167 -12.41 9.46 1.08
N VAL A 168 -12.60 8.54 2.03
CA VAL A 168 -13.04 7.16 1.77
C VAL A 168 -14.40 7.09 1.09
N PHE A 169 -15.39 7.84 1.59
CA PHE A 169 -16.74 7.86 1.00
C PHE A 169 -16.76 8.47 -0.40
N PRO A 170 -16.21 9.67 -0.63
CA PRO A 170 -16.11 10.26 -1.97
C PRO A 170 -15.47 9.33 -2.99
N ILE A 171 -14.33 8.70 -2.67
CA ILE A 171 -13.66 7.73 -3.57
C ILE A 171 -14.55 6.50 -3.82
N GLY A 172 -15.23 5.97 -2.81
CA GLY A 172 -16.16 4.86 -3.02
C GLY A 172 -17.30 5.22 -3.97
N LEU A 173 -17.80 6.46 -3.89
CA LEU A 173 -18.85 6.96 -4.77
C LEU A 173 -18.35 7.20 -6.20
N THR A 174 -17.08 7.56 -6.42
CA THR A 174 -16.57 7.79 -7.80
C THR A 174 -16.64 6.55 -8.66
N VAL A 175 -16.60 5.35 -8.07
CA VAL A 175 -16.66 4.08 -8.80
C VAL A 175 -18.09 3.52 -8.87
N THR A 176 -18.96 3.87 -7.93
CA THR A 176 -20.28 3.24 -7.78
C THR A 176 -21.45 4.10 -8.26
N TRP A 177 -21.25 5.42 -8.42
CA TRP A 177 -22.35 6.35 -8.71
C TRP A 177 -22.09 7.21 -9.95
N SER A 178 -22.88 6.97 -11.01
CA SER A 178 -22.77 7.72 -12.27
C SER A 178 -23.20 9.19 -12.18
N LYS A 179 -23.96 9.57 -11.14
CA LYS A 179 -24.45 10.94 -10.96
C LYS A 179 -23.53 11.85 -10.14
N LEU A 180 -22.37 11.32 -9.75
CA LEU A 180 -21.45 12.03 -8.90
C LEU A 180 -20.77 13.19 -9.63
N THR A 181 -20.70 14.34 -8.95
CA THR A 181 -20.15 15.57 -9.52
C THR A 181 -18.71 15.81 -9.10
N ARG A 182 -17.92 16.44 -9.97
CA ARG A 182 -16.56 16.89 -9.62
C ARG A 182 -16.58 17.85 -8.42
N ALA A 183 -17.53 18.79 -8.40
CA ALA A 183 -17.72 19.72 -7.30
C ALA A 183 -18.12 19.00 -6.00
N GLY A 184 -18.99 18.01 -6.05
CA GLY A 184 -19.41 17.22 -4.88
C GLY A 184 -18.26 16.45 -4.24
N ILE A 185 -17.38 15.85 -5.05
CA ILE A 185 -16.19 15.16 -4.55
C ILE A 185 -15.23 16.15 -3.87
N LEU A 186 -14.92 17.27 -4.53
CA LEU A 186 -13.98 18.27 -3.99
C LEU A 186 -14.54 18.94 -2.73
N CYS A 187 -15.80 19.39 -2.76
CA CYS A 187 -16.43 20.00 -1.60
C CYS A 187 -16.57 19.00 -0.46
N GLY A 188 -16.99 17.76 -0.73
CA GLY A 188 -17.17 16.74 0.31
C GLY A 188 -15.85 16.36 0.99
N THR A 189 -14.80 16.10 0.21
CA THR A 189 -13.47 15.81 0.77
C THR A 189 -12.92 16.96 1.60
N ILE A 190 -12.92 18.19 1.06
CA ILE A 190 -12.35 19.36 1.75
C ILE A 190 -13.15 19.71 3.01
N THR A 191 -14.48 19.83 2.89
CA THR A 191 -15.34 20.15 4.04
C THR A 191 -15.28 19.06 5.10
N GLY A 192 -15.26 17.79 4.68
CA GLY A 192 -15.10 16.65 5.58
C GLY A 192 -13.79 16.68 6.36
N THR A 193 -12.66 17.00 5.72
CA THR A 193 -11.35 17.15 6.40
C THR A 193 -11.34 18.32 7.38
N ILE A 194 -11.94 19.46 7.01
CA ILE A 194 -12.06 20.60 7.91
C ILE A 194 -12.92 20.23 9.13
N LEU A 195 -14.09 19.62 8.91
CA LEU A 195 -14.99 19.21 9.98
C LEU A 195 -14.37 18.14 10.88
N SER A 196 -13.62 17.18 10.31
CA SER A 196 -12.87 16.17 11.05
C SER A 196 -11.88 16.81 12.05
N MET A 197 -11.09 17.77 11.55
CA MET A 197 -10.09 18.46 12.37
C MET A 197 -10.75 19.34 13.45
N LEU A 198 -11.82 20.08 13.09
CA LEU A 198 -12.56 20.90 14.04
C LEU A 198 -13.21 20.04 15.13
N ALA A 199 -13.84 18.92 14.78
CA ALA A 199 -14.47 18.01 15.73
C ALA A 199 -13.45 17.38 16.70
N SER A 200 -12.26 17.04 16.22
CA SER A 200 -11.15 16.61 17.07
C SER A 200 -10.72 17.73 18.05
N MET A 201 -10.50 18.95 17.55
CA MET A 201 -10.10 20.09 18.39
C MET A 201 -11.15 20.45 19.44
N ILE A 202 -12.43 20.45 19.07
CA ILE A 202 -13.56 20.73 19.98
C ILE A 202 -13.66 19.64 21.05
N THR A 203 -13.51 18.37 20.67
CA THR A 203 -13.52 17.25 21.61
C THR A 203 -12.40 17.36 22.63
N CYS A 204 -11.17 17.68 22.19
CA CYS A 204 -10.04 17.93 23.11
C CYS A 204 -10.32 19.09 24.05
N TRP A 205 -10.89 20.17 23.55
CA TRP A 205 -11.24 21.32 24.37
C TRP A 205 -12.32 20.98 25.41
N LYS A 206 -13.33 20.19 25.04
CA LYS A 206 -14.42 19.80 25.94
C LYS A 206 -14.03 18.75 26.99
N ILE A 207 -13.19 17.79 26.63
CA ILE A 207 -12.80 16.69 27.53
C ILE A 207 -11.61 17.11 28.39
N SER A 208 -10.56 17.65 27.77
CA SER A 208 -9.26 17.86 28.42
C SER A 208 -8.99 19.32 28.77
N GLY A 209 -9.90 20.25 28.42
CA GLY A 209 -9.86 21.68 28.77
C GLY A 209 -8.76 22.49 28.08
N THR A 210 -7.80 21.85 27.42
CA THR A 210 -6.65 22.48 26.73
C THR A 210 -6.32 21.73 25.44
N ILE A 211 -5.99 22.50 24.40
CA ILE A 211 -5.56 21.95 23.11
C ILE A 211 -4.03 21.90 23.13
N ASN A 212 -3.48 20.69 23.22
CA ASN A 212 -2.05 20.43 23.12
C ASN A 212 -1.82 19.17 22.26
N VAL A 213 -0.56 18.90 21.90
CA VAL A 213 -0.19 17.77 21.05
C VAL A 213 -0.63 16.45 21.68
N THR A 214 -0.47 16.27 22.99
CA THR A 214 -0.80 15.00 23.67
C THR A 214 -2.30 14.71 23.68
N ASN A 215 -3.13 15.70 23.99
CA ASN A 215 -4.58 15.56 24.11
C ASN A 215 -5.23 15.40 22.73
N LEU A 216 -4.65 16.00 21.68
CA LEU A 216 -5.14 15.86 20.31
C LEU A 216 -5.08 14.43 19.78
N ALA A 217 -4.12 13.65 20.29
CA ALA A 217 -3.93 12.25 19.94
C ALA A 217 -4.58 11.27 20.93
N GLU A 218 -5.56 11.72 21.72
CA GLU A 218 -6.33 10.79 22.54
C GLU A 218 -7.34 9.99 21.68
N PRO A 219 -7.56 8.70 21.99
CA PRO A 219 -8.49 7.86 21.23
C PRO A 219 -9.89 8.45 21.09
N TYR A 220 -10.41 9.11 22.13
CA TYR A 220 -11.73 9.74 22.09
C TYR A 220 -11.81 10.89 21.08
N SER A 221 -10.75 11.72 21.01
CA SER A 221 -10.67 12.82 20.04
C SER A 221 -10.55 12.29 18.62
N ALA A 222 -9.68 11.29 18.42
CA ALA A 222 -9.46 10.66 17.12
C ALA A 222 -10.73 9.99 16.58
N VAL A 223 -11.45 9.24 17.42
CA VAL A 223 -12.70 8.57 17.02
C VAL A 223 -13.78 9.59 16.67
N THR A 224 -13.95 10.64 17.48
CA THR A 224 -14.98 11.66 17.24
C THR A 224 -14.71 12.42 15.95
N GLY A 225 -13.46 12.90 15.76
CA GLY A 225 -13.09 13.58 14.52
C GLY A 225 -13.23 12.69 13.29
N GLY A 226 -12.75 11.45 13.36
CA GLY A 226 -12.80 10.51 12.25
C GLY A 226 -14.23 10.18 11.83
N LEU A 227 -15.12 9.93 12.80
CA LEU A 227 -16.52 9.63 12.54
C LEU A 227 -17.26 10.84 11.98
N THR A 228 -17.06 12.03 12.54
CA THR A 228 -17.66 13.27 12.03
C THR A 228 -17.19 13.53 10.60
N GLY A 229 -15.88 13.50 10.35
CA GLY A 229 -15.32 13.73 9.03
C GLY A 229 -15.85 12.77 7.97
N LEU A 230 -15.92 11.49 8.31
CA LEU A 230 -16.41 10.43 7.42
C LEU A 230 -17.90 10.60 7.09
N ILE A 231 -18.75 10.85 8.09
CA ILE A 231 -20.20 11.01 7.88
C ILE A 231 -20.50 12.30 7.11
N PHE A 232 -19.94 13.43 7.54
CA PHE A 232 -20.23 14.71 6.91
C PHE A 232 -19.64 14.83 5.51
N SER A 233 -18.47 14.24 5.25
CA SER A 233 -17.94 14.14 3.88
C SER A 233 -18.91 13.40 2.96
N GLY A 234 -19.42 12.25 3.40
CA GLY A 234 -20.40 11.48 2.63
C GLY A 234 -21.68 12.27 2.38
N LEU A 235 -22.23 12.90 3.42
CA LEU A 235 -23.45 13.71 3.32
C LEU A 235 -23.26 14.88 2.34
N VAL A 236 -22.20 15.68 2.48
CA VAL A 236 -21.94 16.83 1.60
C VAL A 236 -21.74 16.38 0.16
N THR A 237 -20.98 15.31 -0.05
CA THR A 237 -20.75 14.73 -1.39
C THR A 237 -22.05 14.35 -2.07
N ILE A 238 -22.95 13.69 -1.31
CA ILE A 238 -24.26 13.25 -1.79
C ILE A 238 -25.18 14.45 -2.04
N SER A 239 -25.29 15.38 -1.09
CA SER A 239 -26.15 16.56 -1.21
C SER A 239 -25.77 17.45 -2.40
N VAL A 240 -24.48 17.74 -2.59
CA VAL A 240 -24.01 18.56 -3.72
C VAL A 240 -24.21 17.83 -5.05
N SER A 241 -24.04 16.51 -5.07
CA SER A 241 -24.25 15.72 -6.29
C SER A 241 -25.72 15.54 -6.65
N PHE A 242 -26.63 15.57 -5.68
CA PHE A 242 -28.07 15.64 -5.95
C PHE A 242 -28.53 17.03 -6.40
N ALA A 243 -27.88 18.10 -5.93
CA ALA A 243 -28.22 19.47 -6.32
C ALA A 243 -27.86 19.77 -7.78
N ASN A 244 -26.82 19.13 -8.33
CA ASN A 244 -26.42 19.30 -9.73
C ASN A 244 -25.92 17.98 -10.35
N PRO A 245 -26.78 16.98 -10.61
CA PRO A 245 -26.34 15.65 -10.99
C PRO A 245 -25.55 15.64 -12.31
N ALA A 246 -24.35 15.06 -12.27
CA ALA A 246 -23.60 14.76 -13.49
C ALA A 246 -24.19 13.53 -14.20
N ASN A 247 -23.85 13.32 -15.47
CA ASN A 247 -24.09 12.05 -16.16
C ASN A 247 -22.72 11.52 -16.61
N TYR A 248 -22.03 10.81 -15.71
CA TYR A 248 -20.75 10.21 -16.04
C TYR A 248 -20.96 8.84 -16.67
N GLU A 249 -20.45 8.68 -17.88
CA GLU A 249 -20.41 7.40 -18.57
C GLU A 249 -19.07 6.70 -18.28
N PHE A 250 -19.12 5.58 -17.55
CA PHE A 250 -17.95 4.76 -17.20
C PHE A 250 -17.26 4.09 -18.40
N ALA A 251 -17.61 4.44 -19.63
CA ALA A 251 -17.00 3.91 -20.85
C ALA A 251 -15.51 4.29 -20.96
N GLY A 252 -15.14 5.51 -20.60
CA GLY A 252 -13.73 5.96 -20.61
C GLY A 252 -12.85 5.16 -19.64
N THR A 253 -13.35 4.81 -18.44
CA THR A 253 -12.63 3.99 -17.47
C THR A 253 -12.36 2.58 -17.98
N ARG A 254 -13.21 2.04 -18.87
CA ARG A 254 -12.98 0.77 -19.56
C ARG A 254 -11.94 0.89 -20.68
N ALA A 255 -11.77 2.07 -21.27
CA ALA A 255 -10.80 2.33 -22.34
C ALA A 255 -9.39 2.64 -21.82
N ILE A 256 -9.23 3.03 -20.54
CA ILE A 256 -7.91 3.19 -19.90
C ILE A 256 -7.14 1.86 -19.92
N ALA A 257 -7.83 0.73 -19.81
CA ALA A 257 -7.23 -0.60 -19.93
C ALA A 257 -6.58 -0.86 -21.32
N VAL A 258 -6.90 -0.06 -22.34
CA VAL A 258 -6.41 -0.23 -23.72
C VAL A 258 -5.25 0.71 -24.06
N TYR A 259 -5.15 1.87 -23.40
CA TYR A 259 -4.04 2.81 -23.62
C TYR A 259 -2.71 2.29 -23.05
N ASP A 260 -2.75 1.46 -22.01
CA ASP A 260 -1.56 0.81 -21.43
C ASP A 260 -0.91 -0.20 -22.39
N ASP A 261 -1.67 -0.83 -23.30
CA ASP A 261 -1.12 -1.74 -24.31
C ASP A 261 -0.25 -0.97 -25.32
N VAL A 262 -0.65 0.26 -25.66
CA VAL A 262 0.09 1.14 -26.58
C VAL A 262 1.28 1.81 -25.89
N GLU A 263 1.22 2.03 -24.57
CA GLU A 263 2.33 2.63 -23.83
C GLU A 263 3.41 1.61 -23.45
N ALA A 264 3.03 0.34 -23.21
CA ALA A 264 3.96 -0.78 -23.23
C ALA A 264 4.65 -0.92 -24.61
N GLU A 265 3.93 -0.66 -25.70
CA GLU A 265 4.49 -0.57 -27.05
C GLU A 265 5.26 0.73 -27.34
N ALA A 266 4.94 1.88 -26.72
CA ALA A 266 5.61 3.16 -26.97
C ALA A 266 6.99 3.26 -26.29
N THR A 267 7.22 2.49 -25.22
CA THR A 267 8.59 2.19 -24.76
C THR A 267 9.39 1.32 -25.73
N ILE A 268 8.75 0.75 -26.76
CA ILE A 268 9.35 -0.14 -27.76
C ILE A 268 9.38 0.51 -29.16
N ALA A 269 8.52 1.49 -29.45
CA ALA A 269 8.30 2.01 -30.81
C ALA A 269 9.23 3.16 -31.25
N ASP A 270 10.06 3.74 -30.37
CA ASP A 270 10.94 4.87 -30.75
C ASP A 270 12.27 4.42 -31.40
N SER A 271 12.23 3.34 -32.16
CA SER A 271 13.36 2.89 -32.99
C SER A 271 12.86 2.17 -34.26
N LYS A 272 12.15 2.90 -35.11
CA LYS A 272 12.39 3.02 -36.57
C LYS A 272 11.15 3.57 -37.29
N SER A 273 11.23 4.83 -37.70
CA SER A 273 10.52 5.33 -38.88
C SER A 273 11.52 5.61 -40.01
N SER A 274 11.05 5.43 -41.25
CA SER A 274 11.72 5.61 -42.56
C SER A 274 12.77 4.55 -42.91
N SER A 275 12.82 3.93 -44.09
CA SER A 275 12.16 4.17 -45.39
C SER A 275 12.06 2.85 -46.18
N SER A 276 11.22 2.89 -47.21
CA SER A 276 10.77 1.82 -48.10
C SER A 276 11.78 1.34 -49.18
N ASP A 277 11.50 0.10 -49.62
CA ASP A 277 11.65 -0.50 -50.95
C ASP A 277 12.93 -1.26 -51.43
N GLU A 278 12.62 -2.49 -51.88
CA GLU A 278 13.20 -3.35 -52.94
C GLU A 278 14.46 -4.25 -52.73
N ASN A 279 14.16 -5.54 -52.51
CA ASN A 279 14.54 -6.75 -53.29
C ASN A 279 16.01 -7.23 -53.47
N LYS A 280 16.16 -8.56 -53.22
CA LYS A 280 17.11 -9.59 -53.73
C LYS A 280 18.34 -10.05 -52.90
N GLU A 281 18.26 -11.36 -52.61
CA GLU A 281 19.27 -12.44 -52.75
C GLU A 281 20.54 -12.47 -51.87
N ILE A 282 20.46 -13.33 -50.84
CA ILE A 282 21.38 -14.39 -50.37
C ILE A 282 22.89 -14.22 -50.70
N ASP A 283 23.73 -13.93 -49.69
CA ASP A 283 24.58 -14.92 -48.98
C ASP A 283 25.62 -14.20 -48.07
N GLY A 284 25.89 -14.78 -46.89
CA GLY A 284 27.11 -14.61 -46.08
C GLY A 284 27.42 -13.26 -45.41
N GLY A 285 27.08 -13.10 -44.12
CA GLY A 285 27.65 -12.04 -43.28
C GLY A 285 27.00 -11.94 -41.89
N ASP A 286 27.74 -12.36 -40.87
CA ASP A 286 27.30 -12.50 -39.47
C ASP A 286 27.18 -11.14 -38.76
N SER A 287 25.95 -10.73 -38.44
CA SER A 287 25.65 -9.61 -37.55
C SER A 287 24.74 -10.11 -36.42
N VAL A 288 25.29 -10.14 -35.21
CA VAL A 288 24.60 -10.52 -33.98
C VAL A 288 23.45 -9.55 -33.68
N GLU A 289 22.25 -9.95 -34.07
CA GLU A 289 21.00 -9.26 -33.74
C GLU A 289 20.58 -9.65 -32.31
N VAL A 290 20.65 -8.68 -31.38
CA VAL A 290 20.13 -8.82 -30.01
C VAL A 290 18.60 -8.77 -30.09
N ARG A 291 17.96 -9.94 -30.15
CA ARG A 291 16.51 -10.06 -29.93
C ARG A 291 16.22 -9.90 -28.44
N PRO A 292 15.47 -8.86 -28.01
CA PRO A 292 14.97 -8.81 -26.66
C PRO A 292 14.00 -9.98 -26.43
N VAL A 293 14.20 -10.66 -25.32
CA VAL A 293 13.36 -11.75 -24.84
C VAL A 293 11.97 -11.19 -24.57
N ARG A 294 11.02 -11.57 -25.43
CA ARG A 294 9.59 -11.32 -25.34
C ARG A 294 9.09 -11.78 -23.96
N ALA A 295 8.88 -10.85 -23.03
CA ALA A 295 8.06 -11.09 -21.85
C ALA A 295 6.62 -11.25 -22.33
N GLY A 296 5.99 -12.37 -21.95
CA GLY A 296 4.58 -12.62 -22.20
C GLY A 296 4.27 -12.99 -23.66
N VAL A 297 3.95 -14.26 -23.86
CA VAL A 297 2.86 -14.59 -24.78
C VAL A 297 1.68 -13.73 -24.32
N ALA A 298 1.37 -12.68 -25.09
CA ALA A 298 0.09 -12.02 -25.01
C ALA A 298 -0.96 -13.15 -25.07
N GLU A 299 -1.61 -13.44 -23.95
CA GLU A 299 -2.85 -14.19 -24.00
C GLU A 299 -3.74 -13.42 -24.97
N ARG A 300 -4.14 -14.11 -26.04
CA ARG A 300 -5.15 -13.64 -27.00
C ARG A 300 -6.27 -12.94 -26.23
N PRO A 301 -6.91 -11.88 -26.77
CA PRO A 301 -7.93 -11.13 -26.06
C PRO A 301 -8.97 -12.11 -25.51
N LYS A 302 -8.92 -12.38 -24.21
CA LYS A 302 -9.91 -13.24 -23.57
C LYS A 302 -11.22 -12.47 -23.70
N ALA A 303 -12.19 -13.12 -24.35
CA ALA A 303 -13.52 -12.59 -24.58
C ALA A 303 -14.02 -11.87 -23.32
N ALA A 304 -14.59 -10.67 -23.50
CA ALA A 304 -15.09 -9.82 -22.42
C ALA A 304 -15.74 -10.68 -21.33
N VAL A 305 -15.07 -10.78 -20.18
CA VAL A 305 -15.51 -11.62 -19.06
C VAL A 305 -16.96 -11.26 -18.76
N GLY A 306 -17.84 -12.27 -18.73
CA GLY A 306 -19.28 -12.04 -18.65
C GLY A 306 -19.65 -11.27 -17.38
N ARG A 307 -20.57 -10.30 -17.48
CA ARG A 307 -21.04 -9.49 -16.34
C ARG A 307 -21.46 -10.35 -15.14
N GLU A 308 -22.00 -11.53 -15.39
CA GLU A 308 -22.40 -12.51 -14.37
C GLU A 308 -21.21 -13.05 -13.57
N GLU A 309 -20.10 -13.33 -14.24
CA GLU A 309 -18.87 -13.81 -13.60
C GLU A 309 -18.26 -12.72 -12.72
N LEU A 310 -18.17 -11.48 -13.21
CA LEU A 310 -17.72 -10.33 -12.41
C LEU A 310 -18.58 -10.14 -11.16
N MET A 311 -19.91 -10.24 -11.31
CA MET A 311 -20.83 -10.05 -10.19
C MET A 311 -20.72 -11.19 -9.17
N ARG A 312 -20.42 -12.41 -9.61
CA ARG A 312 -20.17 -13.56 -8.73
C ARG A 312 -18.88 -13.37 -7.93
N VAL A 313 -17.81 -12.95 -8.59
CA VAL A 313 -16.51 -12.64 -7.96
C VAL A 313 -16.68 -11.50 -6.95
N PHE A 314 -17.38 -10.43 -7.33
CA PHE A 314 -17.67 -9.30 -6.44
C PHE A 314 -18.46 -9.72 -5.18
N LYS A 315 -19.57 -10.44 -5.34
CA LYS A 315 -20.38 -10.91 -4.21
C LYS A 315 -19.56 -11.78 -3.25
N ARG A 316 -18.72 -12.66 -3.79
CA ARG A 316 -17.83 -13.51 -3.00
C ARG A 316 -16.84 -12.66 -2.21
N ALA A 317 -16.11 -11.77 -2.87
CA ALA A 317 -15.15 -10.88 -2.23
C ALA A 317 -15.81 -10.00 -1.15
N ALA A 318 -16.98 -9.42 -1.44
CA ALA A 318 -17.73 -8.61 -0.50
C ALA A 318 -18.11 -9.40 0.77
N TRP A 319 -18.57 -10.64 0.62
CA TRP A 319 -18.95 -11.48 1.76
C TRP A 319 -17.74 -11.84 2.63
N TYR A 320 -16.58 -12.13 2.03
CA TYR A 320 -15.35 -12.37 2.79
C TYR A 320 -14.85 -11.13 3.53
N CYS A 321 -14.83 -9.96 2.88
CA CYS A 321 -14.45 -8.70 3.52
C CYS A 321 -15.39 -8.36 4.68
N LEU A 322 -16.71 -8.54 4.48
CA LEU A 322 -17.70 -8.33 5.51
C LEU A 322 -17.52 -9.30 6.68
N ALA A 323 -17.39 -10.60 6.40
CA ALA A 323 -17.20 -11.61 7.44
C ALA A 323 -15.93 -11.35 8.25
N LEU A 324 -14.81 -11.03 7.60
CA LEU A 324 -13.55 -10.71 8.28
C LEU A 324 -13.69 -9.45 9.15
N THR A 325 -14.31 -8.40 8.63
CA THR A 325 -14.56 -7.15 9.37
C THR A 325 -15.44 -7.39 10.58
N VAL A 326 -16.50 -8.18 10.44
CA VAL A 326 -17.42 -8.51 11.55
C VAL A 326 -16.71 -9.38 12.58
N ILE A 327 -15.96 -10.40 12.17
CA ILE A 327 -15.25 -11.29 13.11
C ILE A 327 -14.21 -10.51 13.90
N VAL A 328 -13.31 -9.80 13.20
CA VAL A 328 -12.17 -9.12 13.80
C VAL A 328 -12.57 -7.83 14.50
N GLY A 329 -13.49 -7.06 13.92
CA GLY A 329 -13.88 -5.74 14.42
C GLY A 329 -15.02 -5.74 15.44
N ILE A 330 -15.86 -6.78 15.46
CA ILE A 330 -17.08 -6.82 16.28
C ILE A 330 -17.07 -8.06 17.19
N ILE A 331 -17.06 -9.26 16.62
CA ILE A 331 -17.29 -10.52 17.35
C ILE A 331 -16.16 -10.84 18.33
N VAL A 332 -14.90 -10.59 18.00
CA VAL A 332 -13.77 -10.85 18.91
C VAL A 332 -13.65 -9.76 20.00
N PRO A 333 -13.59 -8.46 19.67
CA PRO A 333 -13.32 -7.43 20.67
C PRO A 333 -14.52 -7.16 21.60
N LEU A 334 -15.77 -7.19 21.13
CA LEU A 334 -16.91 -6.83 21.99
C LEU A 334 -17.11 -7.80 23.16
N PRO A 335 -17.11 -9.14 22.98
CA PRO A 335 -17.22 -10.05 24.12
C PRO A 335 -16.04 -9.91 25.07
N MET A 336 -14.81 -9.77 24.57
CA MET A 336 -13.64 -9.56 25.43
C MET A 336 -13.75 -8.27 26.25
N PHE A 337 -14.25 -7.20 25.64
CA PHE A 337 -14.46 -5.92 26.30
C PHE A 337 -15.57 -6.00 27.35
N PHE A 338 -16.75 -6.49 26.99
CA PHE A 338 -17.91 -6.56 27.90
C PHE A 338 -17.73 -7.56 29.05
N THR A 339 -16.95 -8.62 28.85
CA THR A 339 -16.65 -9.61 29.90
C THR A 339 -15.42 -9.24 30.73
N GLU A 340 -14.74 -8.13 30.42
CA GLU A 340 -13.46 -7.73 31.01
C GLU A 340 -12.47 -8.91 31.09
N TYR A 341 -12.42 -9.73 30.04
CA TYR A 341 -11.81 -11.05 30.10
C TYR A 341 -10.31 -10.97 30.37
N THR A 342 -9.88 -11.52 31.51
CA THR A 342 -8.46 -11.68 31.84
C THR A 342 -7.91 -12.94 31.17
N PHE A 343 -6.86 -12.80 30.36
CA PHE A 343 -6.25 -13.94 29.66
C PHE A 343 -5.68 -14.98 30.63
N SER A 344 -6.29 -16.16 30.65
CA SER A 344 -5.69 -17.32 31.32
C SER A 344 -4.42 -17.77 30.60
N LYS A 345 -3.50 -18.42 31.32
CA LYS A 345 -2.23 -18.94 30.74
C LYS A 345 -2.47 -19.87 29.55
N ASN A 346 -3.49 -20.73 29.61
CA ASN A 346 -3.79 -21.67 28.54
C ASN A 346 -4.40 -20.96 27.33
N PHE A 347 -5.33 -20.03 27.58
CA PHE A 347 -5.91 -19.22 26.51
C PHE A 347 -4.85 -18.35 25.82
N TYR A 348 -3.97 -17.69 26.58
CA TYR A 348 -2.90 -16.87 26.03
C TYR A 348 -1.92 -17.70 25.18
N LYS A 349 -1.56 -18.90 25.62
CA LYS A 349 -0.72 -19.82 24.81
C LYS A 349 -1.40 -20.18 23.49
N PHE A 350 -2.69 -20.52 23.51
CA PHE A 350 -3.46 -20.80 22.31
C PHE A 350 -3.51 -19.58 21.38
N TRP A 351 -3.80 -18.40 21.92
CA TRP A 351 -3.83 -17.13 21.20
C TRP A 351 -2.50 -16.82 20.50
N VAL A 352 -1.39 -16.93 21.24
CA VAL A 352 -0.04 -16.72 20.70
C VAL A 352 0.31 -17.78 19.64
N ALA A 353 -0.09 -19.03 19.82
CA ALA A 353 0.13 -20.07 18.82
C ALA A 353 -0.62 -19.79 17.52
N CYS A 354 -1.92 -19.45 17.60
CA CYS A 354 -2.73 -19.10 16.44
C CYS A 354 -2.17 -17.90 15.67
N THR A 355 -1.72 -16.86 16.38
CA THR A 355 -1.12 -15.67 15.76
C THR A 355 0.20 -15.96 15.06
N ILE A 356 1.07 -16.77 15.66
CA ILE A 356 2.33 -17.17 15.03
C ILE A 356 2.07 -18.04 13.80
N ILE A 357 1.15 -19.00 13.87
CA ILE A 357 0.80 -19.86 12.73
C ILE A 357 0.23 -19.01 11.60
N TRP A 358 -0.65 -18.06 11.90
CA TRP A 358 -1.22 -17.17 10.89
C TRP A 358 -0.12 -16.31 10.25
N ALA A 359 0.70 -15.62 11.04
CA ALA A 359 1.79 -14.80 10.52
C ALA A 359 2.80 -15.61 9.68
N ALA A 360 3.16 -16.82 10.11
CA ALA A 360 4.03 -17.72 9.35
C ALA A 360 3.38 -18.15 8.02
N THR A 361 2.11 -18.54 8.05
CA THR A 361 1.37 -18.93 6.83
C THR A 361 1.28 -17.76 5.85
N SER A 362 1.02 -16.55 6.36
CA SER A 362 1.00 -15.32 5.57
C SER A 362 2.37 -14.98 4.97
N GLY A 363 3.46 -15.15 5.73
CA GLY A 363 4.81 -14.98 5.21
C GLY A 363 5.15 -15.97 4.10
N ILE A 364 4.86 -17.26 4.31
CA ILE A 364 5.03 -18.32 3.30
C ILE A 364 4.25 -17.95 2.04
N PHE A 365 2.99 -17.55 2.19
CA PHE A 365 2.14 -17.17 1.08
C PHE A 365 2.71 -15.97 0.29
N CYS A 366 3.02 -14.87 0.97
CA CYS A 366 3.50 -13.65 0.33
C CYS A 366 4.87 -13.81 -0.34
N ILE A 367 5.71 -14.74 0.13
CA ILE A 367 7.03 -15.01 -0.44
C ILE A 367 6.95 -16.04 -1.55
N ILE A 368 6.30 -17.18 -1.31
CA ILE A 368 6.33 -18.32 -2.23
C ILE A 368 5.35 -18.12 -3.39
N MET A 369 4.14 -17.59 -3.15
CA MET A 369 3.14 -17.51 -4.22
C MET A 369 3.59 -16.65 -5.41
N PRO A 370 4.13 -15.42 -5.23
CA PRO A 370 4.61 -14.64 -6.36
C PRO A 370 5.72 -15.34 -7.15
N VAL A 371 6.61 -16.07 -6.47
CA VAL A 371 7.69 -16.85 -7.11
C VAL A 371 7.12 -18.03 -7.91
N LEU A 372 6.10 -18.70 -7.39
CA LEU A 372 5.42 -19.77 -8.10
C LEU A 372 4.56 -19.26 -9.26
N GLU A 373 4.00 -18.06 -9.20
CA GLU A 373 3.26 -17.51 -10.35
C GLU A 373 4.23 -17.05 -11.45
N SER A 374 5.35 -16.43 -11.08
CA SER A 374 6.37 -15.93 -12.01
C SER A 374 7.36 -16.99 -12.52
N ARG A 375 7.24 -18.27 -12.15
CA ARG A 375 8.23 -19.31 -12.47
C ARG A 375 8.52 -19.51 -13.96
N VAL A 376 7.53 -19.28 -14.83
CA VAL A 376 7.74 -19.36 -16.28
C VAL A 376 8.55 -18.16 -16.77
N GLU A 377 8.22 -16.96 -16.29
CA GLU A 377 8.92 -15.72 -16.64
C GLU A 377 10.36 -15.71 -16.10
N LEU A 378 10.55 -16.16 -14.85
CA LEU A 378 11.86 -16.36 -14.24
C LEU A 378 12.68 -17.37 -15.05
N GLY A 379 12.08 -18.45 -15.53
CA GLY A 379 12.74 -19.42 -16.41
C GLY A 379 13.22 -18.80 -17.71
N ILE A 380 12.39 -17.96 -18.34
CA ILE A 380 12.72 -17.24 -19.58
C ILE A 380 13.87 -16.23 -19.36
N ILE A 381 13.85 -15.49 -18.25
CA ILE A 381 14.92 -14.53 -17.90
C ILE A 381 16.22 -15.27 -17.58
N LEU A 382 16.15 -16.35 -16.81
CA LEU A 382 17.32 -17.17 -16.46
C LEU A 382 17.94 -17.82 -17.69
N ASP A 383 17.13 -18.34 -18.59
CA ASP A 383 17.59 -18.93 -19.85
C ASP A 383 18.18 -17.86 -20.79
N GLY A 384 17.57 -16.68 -20.87
CA GLY A 384 18.14 -15.52 -21.57
C GLY A 384 19.49 -15.08 -21.00
N ALA A 385 19.58 -14.96 -19.67
CA ALA A 385 20.82 -14.61 -18.96
C ALA A 385 21.89 -15.69 -19.13
N PHE A 386 21.52 -16.96 -19.11
CA PHE A 386 22.43 -18.10 -19.30
C PHE A 386 22.98 -18.15 -20.73
N ARG A 387 22.15 -17.90 -21.75
CA ARG A 387 22.59 -17.78 -23.15
C ARG A 387 23.51 -16.58 -23.36
N MET A 388 23.29 -15.47 -22.65
CA MET A 388 24.14 -14.29 -22.71
C MET A 388 25.51 -14.54 -22.04
N LEU A 389 25.53 -15.28 -20.92
CA LEU A 389 26.75 -15.70 -20.22
C LEU A 389 27.58 -16.74 -21.00
N LEU A 390 26.93 -17.57 -21.81
CA LEU A 390 27.59 -18.59 -22.63
C LEU A 390 28.15 -18.08 -23.96
N ARG A 391 27.77 -16.88 -24.42
CA ARG A 391 28.41 -16.24 -25.58
C ARG A 391 29.76 -15.65 -25.14
N ARG A 392 30.84 -16.39 -25.33
CA ARG A 392 32.22 -15.85 -25.29
C ARG A 392 32.39 -14.79 -26.39
N PRO A 393 33.15 -13.71 -26.14
CA PRO A 393 33.46 -12.73 -27.17
C PRO A 393 34.31 -13.42 -28.25
N GLN A 394 33.81 -13.49 -29.49
CA GLN A 394 34.68 -13.78 -30.62
C GLN A 394 35.63 -12.61 -30.78
N GLU A 395 36.93 -12.87 -30.64
CA GLU A 395 38.00 -11.96 -31.04
C GLU A 395 37.76 -11.56 -32.50
N GLN A 396 37.40 -10.29 -32.71
CA GLN A 396 37.53 -9.67 -34.02
C GLN A 396 39.04 -9.50 -34.28
N SER A 397 39.63 -10.47 -34.97
CA SER A 397 40.95 -10.32 -35.57
C SER A 397 40.87 -9.26 -36.66
N LEU A 398 41.59 -8.16 -36.44
CA LEU A 398 41.92 -7.14 -37.43
C LEU A 398 42.68 -7.79 -38.59
N GLU A 399 42.09 -7.80 -39.79
CA GLU A 399 42.80 -7.69 -41.06
C GLU A 399 42.00 -6.79 -42.02
#